data_AF-A0A3L6TEA9-F1
#
_entry.id   AF-A0A3L6TEA9-F1
#
_cell.length_a   1.000
_cell.length_b   1.000
_cell.length_c   1.000
_cell.angle_alpha   90.00
_cell.angle_beta   90.00
_cell.angle_gamma   90.00
#
_symmetry.space_group_name_H-M   'P 1'
#
loop_
_entity.id
_entity.type
_entity.pdbx_description
1 polymer ?
#
loop_
_entity_poly.entity_id
_entity_poly.type
_entity_poly.pdbx_seq_one_letter_code
_entity_poly.pdbx_strand_id
1 'polypeptide(L)'
;MGRVTLSGLLNFIDGLWSACGGERVIVVTTNHADRLDPALIRRGRMDKHIEMSYCCFEAFGFLARNYLAVDAHPLFDDVRALLQEVDITPADVAELLTPKRAGDDEGSCLAGLVEALREAAAAKNATSNNIQEDGEVVEVE
;
A
#
# COMPACT_ATOMS: atom_id res chain seq x y z
N MET A 1 -33.71 -0.81 -13.28
CA MET A 1 -32.36 -0.26 -13.08
C MET A 1 -31.38 -1.15 -13.84
N GLY A 2 -30.69 -0.65 -14.88
CA GLY A 2 -29.73 -1.46 -15.64
C GLY A 2 -28.48 -1.75 -14.81
N ARG A 3 -28.09 -3.02 -14.70
CA ARG A 3 -26.82 -3.42 -14.08
C ARG A 3 -25.69 -2.94 -14.99
N VAL A 4 -24.86 -2.02 -14.51
CA VAL A 4 -23.59 -1.70 -15.17
C VAL A 4 -22.70 -2.93 -15.00
N THR A 5 -22.32 -3.54 -16.11
CA THR A 5 -21.34 -4.63 -16.11
C THR A 5 -19.96 -4.05 -16.35
N LEU A 6 -18.93 -4.68 -15.79
CA LEU A 6 -17.55 -4.32 -16.07
C LEU A 6 -17.30 -4.32 -17.58
N SER A 7 -17.75 -5.36 -18.30
CA SER A 7 -17.67 -5.43 -19.77
C SER A 7 -18.36 -4.25 -20.48
N GLY A 8 -19.49 -3.76 -19.97
CA GLY A 8 -20.19 -2.60 -20.54
C GLY A 8 -19.44 -1.29 -20.34
N LEU A 9 -18.85 -1.09 -19.16
CA LEU A 9 -17.98 0.05 -18.89
C LEU A 9 -16.72 0.01 -19.78
N LEU A 10 -16.13 -1.16 -19.95
CA LEU A 10 -14.92 -1.34 -20.75
C LEU A 10 -15.14 -1.08 -22.24
N ASN A 11 -16.25 -1.58 -22.81
CA ASN A 11 -16.61 -1.28 -24.19
C ASN A 11 -16.85 0.23 -24.42
N PHE A 12 -17.35 0.94 -23.41
CA PHE A 12 -17.50 2.38 -23.47
C PHE A 12 -16.13 3.10 -23.48
N ILE A 13 -15.18 2.66 -22.65
CA ILE A 13 -13.81 3.20 -22.64
C ILE A 13 -13.10 2.91 -23.99
N ASP A 14 -13.30 1.74 -24.59
CA ASP A 14 -12.79 1.42 -25.94
C ASP A 14 -13.33 2.38 -27.02
N GLY A 15 -14.60 2.77 -26.90
CA GLY A 15 -15.20 3.80 -27.75
C GLY A 15 -14.57 5.18 -27.54
N LEU A 16 -14.22 5.52 -26.29
CA LEU A 16 -13.50 6.76 -25.97
C LEU A 16 -12.06 6.78 -26.51
N TRP A 17 -11.37 5.64 -26.51
CA TRP A 17 -10.03 5.50 -27.11
C TRP A 17 -10.04 5.69 -28.64
N SER A 18 -11.16 5.35 -29.30
CA SER A 18 -11.30 5.39 -30.76
C SER A 18 -11.96 6.69 -31.27
N ALA A 19 -12.54 7.51 -30.40
CA ALA A 19 -13.18 8.78 -30.75
C ALA A 19 -12.12 9.87 -31.02
N CYS A 20 -11.59 9.85 -32.24
CA CYS A 20 -10.61 10.80 -32.76
C CYS A 20 -11.09 12.26 -32.65
N GLY A 21 -10.33 13.10 -31.96
CA GLY A 21 -10.52 14.56 -31.97
C GLY A 21 -9.64 15.37 -31.01
N GLY A 22 -9.07 14.75 -29.97
CA GLY A 22 -8.16 15.45 -29.05
C GLY A 22 -7.28 14.49 -28.23
N GLU A 23 -6.13 14.99 -27.78
CA GLU A 23 -5.21 14.26 -26.90
C GLU A 23 -5.86 14.12 -25.51
N ARG A 24 -5.95 12.88 -25.00
CA ARG A 24 -6.55 12.59 -23.68
C ARG A 24 -5.65 11.66 -22.89
N VAL A 25 -5.49 11.94 -21.60
CA VAL A 25 -4.86 11.04 -20.63
C VAL A 25 -5.97 10.44 -19.76
N ILE A 26 -6.02 9.11 -19.67
CA ILE A 26 -6.98 8.38 -18.84
C ILE A 26 -6.22 7.72 -17.71
N VAL A 27 -6.62 8.00 -16.46
CA VAL A 27 -6.08 7.33 -15.27
C VAL A 27 -7.12 6.36 -14.75
N VAL A 28 -6.71 5.11 -14.56
CA VAL A 28 -7.54 4.03 -14.01
C VAL A 28 -6.84 3.47 -12.78
N THR A 29 -7.59 3.22 -11.71
CA THR A 29 -7.09 2.60 -10.48
C THR A 29 -7.83 1.29 -10.24
N THR A 30 -7.11 0.28 -9.76
CA THR A 30 -7.69 -1.01 -9.36
C THR A 30 -6.84 -1.62 -8.25
N ASN A 31 -7.48 -2.29 -7.30
CA ASN A 31 -6.80 -3.10 -6.28
C ASN A 31 -6.56 -4.54 -6.77
N HIS A 32 -7.15 -4.92 -7.91
CA HIS A 32 -7.14 -6.27 -8.46
C HIS A 32 -6.89 -6.23 -9.97
N ALA A 33 -5.65 -5.98 -10.36
CA ALA A 33 -5.27 -5.93 -11.77
C ALA A 33 -5.42 -7.30 -12.47
N ASP A 34 -5.27 -8.39 -11.72
CA ASP A 34 -5.47 -9.78 -12.14
C ASP A 34 -6.91 -10.09 -12.57
N ARG A 35 -7.89 -9.32 -12.08
CA ARG A 35 -9.31 -9.48 -12.42
C ARG A 35 -9.75 -8.66 -13.64
N LEU A 36 -8.86 -7.87 -14.22
CA LEU A 36 -9.15 -7.12 -15.44
C LEU A 36 -9.09 -8.04 -16.66
N ASP A 37 -9.88 -7.71 -17.68
CA ASP A 37 -9.80 -8.38 -18.97
C ASP A 37 -8.38 -8.20 -19.55
N PRO A 38 -7.65 -9.28 -19.89
CA PRO A 38 -6.32 -9.21 -20.48
C PRO A 38 -6.24 -8.39 -21.76
N ALA A 39 -7.35 -8.13 -22.45
CA ALA A 39 -7.41 -7.25 -23.61
C ALA A 39 -7.15 -5.78 -23.26
N LEU A 40 -7.49 -5.33 -22.05
CA LEU A 40 -7.37 -3.93 -21.62
C LEU A 40 -5.96 -3.54 -21.23
N ILE A 41 -5.22 -4.46 -20.64
CA ILE A 41 -3.85 -4.26 -20.16
C ILE A 41 -2.82 -4.32 -21.30
N ARG A 42 -3.27 -4.49 -22.54
CA ARG A 42 -2.40 -4.50 -23.73
C ARG A 42 -1.94 -3.09 -24.06
N ARG A 43 -0.75 -3.02 -24.66
CA ARG A 43 -0.21 -1.78 -25.23
C ARG A 43 -1.19 -1.15 -26.22
N GLY A 44 -1.33 0.16 -26.16
CA GLY A 44 -2.31 0.93 -26.96
C GLY A 44 -3.66 1.16 -26.25
N ARG A 45 -3.89 0.52 -25.10
CA ARG A 45 -4.99 0.79 -24.18
C ARG A 45 -4.41 1.27 -22.85
N MET A 46 -4.33 0.40 -21.84
CA MET A 46 -3.56 0.67 -20.62
C MET A 46 -2.09 0.34 -20.88
N ASP A 47 -1.33 1.33 -21.32
CA ASP A 47 0.06 1.19 -21.76
C ASP A 47 1.09 1.47 -20.65
N LYS A 48 0.71 2.24 -19.63
CA LYS A 48 1.51 2.51 -18.42
C LYS A 48 0.85 1.90 -17.19
N HIS A 49 1.57 0.99 -16.53
CA HIS A 49 1.14 0.36 -15.28
C HIS A 49 2.06 0.82 -14.17
N ILE A 50 1.49 1.39 -13.12
CA ILE A 50 2.21 1.85 -11.93
C ILE A 50 1.60 1.11 -10.74
N GLU A 51 2.42 0.30 -10.09
CA GLU A 51 2.04 -0.36 -8.84
C GLU A 51 2.23 0.60 -7.66
N MET A 52 1.20 0.75 -6.84
CA MET A 52 1.27 1.49 -5.57
C MET A 52 1.50 0.50 -4.44
N SER A 53 2.77 0.28 -4.08
CA SER A 53 3.16 -0.67 -3.05
C SER A 53 3.01 -0.11 -1.62
N TYR A 54 3.39 -0.92 -0.63
CA TYR A 54 3.47 -0.53 0.78
C TYR A 54 4.53 0.56 1.03
N CYS A 55 4.46 1.18 2.19
CA CYS A 55 5.32 2.30 2.56
C CYS A 55 6.77 1.82 2.77
N CYS A 56 7.66 2.23 1.88
CA CYS A 56 9.10 2.05 2.05
C CYS A 56 9.72 3.19 2.86
N PHE A 57 10.99 3.05 3.26
CA PHE A 57 11.69 4.06 4.04
C PHE A 57 11.77 5.42 3.31
N GLU A 58 11.94 5.41 1.99
CA GLU A 58 11.96 6.63 1.17
C GLU A 58 10.60 7.34 1.18
N ALA A 59 9.51 6.59 1.06
CA ALA A 59 8.15 7.12 1.15
C ALA A 59 7.87 7.67 2.56
N PHE A 60 8.26 6.94 3.60
CA PHE A 60 8.22 7.41 4.99
C PHE A 60 9.00 8.73 5.15
N GLY A 61 10.22 8.83 4.62
CA GLY A 61 11.02 10.06 4.72
C GLY A 61 10.34 11.26 4.07
N PHE A 62 9.67 11.05 2.93
CA PHE A 62 8.83 12.08 2.31
C PHE A 62 7.65 12.47 3.20
N LEU A 63 6.97 11.52 3.82
CA LEU A 63 5.88 11.79 4.76
C LEU A 63 6.39 12.53 6.02
N ALA A 64 7.49 12.08 6.63
CA ALA A 64 8.07 12.73 7.81
C ALA A 64 8.43 14.20 7.54
N ARG A 65 9.02 14.50 6.37
CA ARG A 65 9.27 15.88 5.96
C ARG A 65 7.98 16.68 5.80
N ASN A 66 6.96 16.13 5.15
CA ASN A 66 5.74 16.87 4.86
C ASN A 66 4.84 17.10 6.08
N TYR A 67 4.74 16.13 6.98
CA TYR A 67 3.83 16.17 8.13
C TYR A 67 4.49 16.74 9.39
N LEU A 68 5.79 16.50 9.57
CA LEU A 68 6.52 16.85 10.80
C LEU A 68 7.68 17.83 10.55
N ALA A 69 7.98 18.19 9.30
CA ALA A 69 9.10 19.06 8.94
C ALA A 69 10.48 18.54 9.42
N VAL A 70 10.65 17.21 9.50
CA VAL A 70 11.91 16.57 9.91
C VAL A 70 12.52 15.75 8.78
N ASP A 71 13.84 15.87 8.64
CA ASP A 71 14.66 15.09 7.70
C ASP A 71 15.53 14.03 8.38
N ALA A 72 15.69 14.13 9.70
CA ALA A 72 16.43 13.19 10.51
C ALA A 72 15.86 13.18 11.93
N HIS A 73 15.78 11.99 12.52
CA HIS A 73 15.39 11.80 13.91
C HIS A 73 16.05 10.51 14.42
N PRO A 74 16.41 10.40 15.71
CA PRO A 74 17.01 9.18 16.26
C PRO A 74 16.20 7.90 16.02
N LEU A 75 14.87 8.02 15.93
CA LEU A 75 13.96 6.89 15.65
C LEU A 75 13.91 6.45 14.17
N PHE A 76 14.57 7.16 13.24
CA PHE A 76 14.51 6.79 11.82
C PHE A 76 15.17 5.44 11.54
N ASP A 77 16.21 5.08 12.29
CA ASP A 77 16.85 3.76 12.12
C ASP A 77 15.93 2.62 12.58
N ASP A 78 15.16 2.84 13.66
CA ASP A 78 14.13 1.90 14.11
C ASP A 78 13.01 1.77 13.06
N VAL A 79 12.50 2.89 12.55
CA VAL A 79 11.48 2.88 11.48
C VAL A 79 12.00 2.16 10.24
N ARG A 80 13.26 2.40 9.84
CA ARG A 80 13.86 1.72 8.69
C ARG A 80 13.90 0.21 8.87
N ALA A 81 14.32 -0.26 10.04
CA ALA A 81 14.38 -1.70 10.33
C ALA A 81 12.97 -2.31 10.33
N LEU A 82 12.01 -1.66 10.99
CA LEU A 82 10.65 -2.19 11.12
C LEU A 82 9.88 -2.22 9.79
N LEU A 83 10.07 -1.23 8.91
CA LEU A 83 9.46 -1.20 7.58
C LEU A 83 9.99 -2.33 6.65
N GLN A 84 11.08 -3.01 7.00
CA GLN A 84 11.54 -4.20 6.27
C GLN A 84 10.76 -5.47 6.66
N GLU A 85 10.12 -5.47 7.84
CA GLU A 85 9.42 -6.63 8.39
C GLU A 85 7.89 -6.52 8.22
N VAL A 86 7.37 -5.30 8.20
CA VAL A 86 5.93 -5.02 8.24
C VAL A 86 5.47 -4.36 6.95
N ASP A 87 4.36 -4.87 6.40
CA ASP A 87 3.64 -4.23 5.32
C ASP A 87 2.64 -3.24 5.91
N ILE A 88 2.86 -1.94 5.67
CA ILE A 88 1.98 -0.85 6.12
C ILE A 88 1.72 0.10 4.95
N THR A 89 0.50 0.62 4.82
CA THR A 89 0.21 1.53 3.71
C THR A 89 0.77 2.93 3.98
N PRO A 90 1.13 3.70 2.94
CA PRO A 90 1.53 5.10 3.14
C PRO A 90 0.46 5.95 3.83
N ALA A 91 -0.82 5.60 3.67
CA ALA A 91 -1.94 6.28 4.33
C ALA A 91 -1.93 6.02 5.84
N ASP A 92 -1.71 4.77 6.26
CA ASP A 92 -1.62 4.42 7.69
C ASP A 92 -0.41 5.09 8.35
N VAL A 93 0.73 5.16 7.64
CA VAL A 93 1.90 5.91 8.12
C VAL A 93 1.58 7.40 8.27
N ALA A 94 0.93 8.01 7.28
CA ALA A 94 0.54 9.42 7.36
C ALA A 94 -0.42 9.70 8.52
N GLU A 95 -1.36 8.80 8.79
CA GLU A 95 -2.29 8.88 9.92
C GLU A 95 -1.56 8.85 11.28
N LEU A 96 -0.48 8.06 11.38
CA LEU A 96 0.36 7.98 12.58
C LEU A 96 1.28 9.19 12.75
N LEU A 97 1.74 9.77 11.65
CA LEU A 97 2.59 10.97 11.65
C LEU A 97 1.81 12.27 11.83
N THR A 98 0.49 12.26 11.64
CA THR A 98 -0.34 13.47 11.78
C THR A 98 -0.50 13.83 13.26
N PRO A 99 -0.09 15.03 13.72
CA PRO A 99 -0.32 15.48 15.09
C PRO A 99 -1.82 15.57 15.39
N LYS A 100 -2.29 14.90 16.45
CA LYS A 100 -3.72 14.79 16.78
C LYS A 100 -4.12 15.67 17.96
N ARG A 101 -3.16 16.02 18.82
CA ARG A 101 -3.38 16.78 20.05
C ARG A 101 -2.52 18.03 20.08
N ALA A 102 -3.02 19.05 20.77
CA ALA A 102 -2.22 20.23 21.08
C ALA A 102 -1.09 19.83 22.04
N GLY A 103 0.11 19.65 21.51
CA GLY A 103 1.28 19.17 22.25
C GLY A 103 1.97 17.94 21.65
N ASP A 104 1.38 17.32 20.61
CA ASP A 104 2.10 16.31 19.85
C ASP A 104 3.25 16.98 19.07
N ASP A 105 4.47 16.54 19.35
CA ASP A 105 5.69 16.91 18.64
C ASP A 105 6.17 15.78 17.71
N GLU A 106 7.22 16.04 16.94
CA GLU A 106 7.81 15.06 16.03
C GLU A 106 8.21 13.75 16.74
N GLY A 107 8.70 13.85 17.98
CA GLY A 107 9.15 12.70 18.76
C GLY A 107 7.98 11.82 19.19
N SER A 108 6.89 12.43 19.64
CA SER A 108 5.67 11.74 20.05
C SER A 108 4.97 11.04 18.87
N CYS A 109 4.90 11.69 17.70
CA CYS A 109 4.34 11.09 16.49
C CYS A 109 5.21 9.93 15.98
N LEU A 110 6.53 10.10 15.94
CA LEU A 110 7.45 9.05 15.50
C LEU A 110 7.50 7.88 16.48
N ALA A 111 7.42 8.13 17.78
CA ALA A 111 7.29 7.08 18.79
C ALA A 111 6.00 6.29 18.59
N GLY A 112 4.88 6.98 18.34
CA GLY A 112 3.60 6.33 18.01
C GLY A 112 3.69 5.43 16.79
N LEU A 113 4.37 5.87 15.72
CA LEU A 113 4.64 5.05 14.54
C LEU A 113 5.50 3.81 14.86
N VAL A 114 6.59 3.98 15.61
CA VAL A 114 7.49 2.88 16.00
C VAL A 114 6.75 1.82 16.80
N GLU A 115 5.93 2.23 17.78
CA GLU A 115 5.15 1.30 18.59
C GLU A 115 4.12 0.54 17.74
N ALA A 116 3.39 1.22 16.85
CA ALA A 116 2.45 0.57 15.94
C ALA A 116 3.14 -0.45 15.01
N LEU A 117 4.33 -0.12 14.51
CA LEU A 117 5.12 -1.03 13.67
C LEU A 117 5.65 -2.24 14.47
N ARG A 118 6.08 -2.04 15.71
CA ARG A 118 6.52 -3.15 16.60
C ARG A 118 5.38 -4.11 16.91
N GLU A 119 4.19 -3.59 17.20
CA GLU A 119 2.99 -4.41 17.43
C GLU A 119 2.66 -5.26 16.20
N ALA A 120 2.71 -4.65 15.00
CA ALA A 120 2.47 -5.36 13.75
C ALA A 120 3.55 -6.43 13.46
N ALA A 121 4.82 -6.14 13.73
CA ALA A 121 5.92 -7.10 13.60
C ALA A 121 5.75 -8.28 14.56
N ALA A 122 5.40 -8.02 15.83
CA ALA A 122 5.12 -9.05 16.82
C ALA A 122 3.96 -9.97 16.40
N ALA A 123 2.89 -9.41 15.84
CA ALA A 123 1.75 -10.17 15.34
C ALA A 123 2.12 -11.10 14.16
N LYS A 124 2.99 -10.65 13.23
CA LYS A 124 3.52 -11.49 12.15
C LYS A 124 4.36 -12.66 12.69
N ASN A 125 5.21 -12.39 13.69
CA ASN A 125 6.07 -13.42 14.29
C ASN A 125 5.27 -14.46 15.09
N ALA A 126 4.24 -14.04 15.83
CA ALA A 126 3.35 -14.96 16.55
C ALA A 126 2.58 -15.89 15.60
N THR A 127 2.15 -15.38 14.45
CA THR A 127 1.46 -16.18 13.43
C THR A 127 2.40 -17.18 12.76
N SER A 128 3.67 -16.83 12.57
CA SER A 128 4.68 -17.70 11.96
C SER A 128 5.10 -18.86 12.88
N ASN A 129 5.16 -18.63 14.20
CA ASN A 129 5.49 -19.67 15.18
C ASN A 129 4.36 -20.71 15.35
N ASN A 130 3.09 -20.31 15.20
CA ASN A 130 1.96 -21.20 15.40
C ASN A 130 1.74 -22.21 14.25
N ILE A 131 2.39 -22.01 13.10
CA ILE A 131 2.30 -22.91 11.93
C ILE A 131 3.30 -24.09 12.06
N GLN A 132 4.27 -24.03 12.98
CA GLN A 132 5.29 -25.08 13.17
C GLN A 132 4.91 -26.17 14.19
N GLU A 133 3.85 -26.01 14.99
CA GLU A 133 3.50 -27.00 16.04
C GLU A 133 2.48 -28.08 15.62
N ASP A 134 1.73 -27.92 14.52
CA ASP A 134 0.69 -28.89 14.07
C ASP A 134 1.21 -29.96 13.07
N GLY A 135 2.53 -30.19 13.04
CA GLY A 135 3.20 -31.08 12.09
C GLY A 135 3.78 -32.36 12.68
N GLU A 136 3.22 -32.93 13.77
CA GLU A 136 3.63 -34.26 14.23
C GLU A 136 2.94 -35.35 13.39
N VAL A 137 3.68 -35.85 12.40
CA VAL A 137 3.27 -36.99 11.58
C VAL A 137 3.34 -38.24 12.45
N VAL A 138 2.17 -38.77 12.83
CA VAL A 138 2.07 -40.12 13.39
C VAL A 138 2.26 -41.11 12.24
N GLU A 139 3.47 -41.64 12.09
CA GLU A 139 3.70 -42.89 11.36
C GLU A 139 3.16 -44.06 12.19
N VAL A 140 2.20 -44.81 11.66
CA VAL A 140 2.13 -46.26 11.93
C VAL A 140 1.56 -47.01 10.72
N GLU A 141 2.45 -47.82 10.14
CA GLU A 141 2.31 -49.04 9.31
C GLU A 141 1.28 -49.14 8.16
#